data_AF-A0A416P8W5-F1
#
_entry.id   AF-A0A416P8W5-F1
#
_cell.length_a   1.000
_cell.length_b   1.000
_cell.length_c   1.000
_cell.angle_alpha   90.00
_cell.angle_beta   90.00
_cell.angle_gamma   90.00
#
_symmetry.space_group_name_H-M   'P 1'
#
loop_
_entity.id
_entity.type
_entity.pdbx_description
1 polymer ?
#
loop_
_entity_poly.entity_id
_entity_poly.type
_entity_poly.pdbx_seq_one_letter_code
_entity_poly.pdbx_strand_id
1 'polypeptide(L)'
;MRTENIEVTFKIPIPVDKPDLNGVIYSKEAIRNAYKNVKNIPIEIPNNDGEFFPIGVAQEVELIEDENGMYITGIGLVWHGGTEESVEIEDGKVTSFKVNGIGIAKE
;
A
#
# COMPACT_ATOMS: atom_id res chain seq x y z
N MET A 1 -0.92 -20.42 -4.52
CA MET A 1 -0.94 -18.98 -4.88
C MET A 1 -2.32 -18.65 -5.39
N ARG A 2 -2.96 -17.62 -4.86
CA ARG A 2 -4.21 -17.11 -5.45
C ARG A 2 -3.82 -16.34 -6.72
N THR A 3 -4.56 -16.53 -7.80
CA THR A 3 -4.27 -15.92 -9.11
C THR A 3 -4.76 -14.48 -9.22
N GLU A 4 -5.66 -14.09 -8.32
CA GLU A 4 -6.32 -12.78 -8.32
C GLU A 4 -5.50 -11.69 -7.64
N ASN A 5 -5.72 -10.45 -8.05
CA ASN A 5 -5.16 -9.27 -7.40
C ASN A 5 -5.83 -9.04 -6.03
N ILE A 6 -5.09 -8.43 -5.10
CA ILE A 6 -5.62 -8.00 -3.81
C ILE A 6 -6.04 -6.54 -3.92
N GLU A 7 -7.31 -6.25 -3.65
CA GLU A 7 -7.77 -4.87 -3.44
C GLU A 7 -7.27 -4.35 -2.10
N VAL A 8 -6.63 -3.18 -2.14
CA VAL A 8 -6.06 -2.54 -0.95
C VAL A 8 -6.54 -1.11 -0.83
N THR A 9 -6.69 -0.66 0.42
CA THR A 9 -6.79 0.75 0.76
C THR A 9 -5.59 1.14 1.62
N PHE A 10 -5.13 2.38 1.50
CA PHE A 10 -4.03 2.89 2.30
C PHE A 10 -4.36 4.26 2.85
N LYS A 11 -3.76 4.58 4.00
CA LYS A 11 -3.79 5.90 4.62
C LYS A 11 -2.35 6.27 5.00
N ILE A 12 -1.77 7.24 4.31
CA ILE A 12 -0.37 7.64 4.50
C ILE A 12 -0.31 9.06 5.06
N PRO A 13 0.15 9.25 6.31
CA PRO A 13 0.28 10.58 6.91
C PRO A 13 1.41 11.37 6.24
N ILE A 14 1.21 12.68 6.08
CA ILE A 14 2.21 13.57 5.50
C ILE A 14 2.69 14.57 6.55
N PRO A 15 4.01 14.69 6.81
CA PRO A 15 4.54 15.71 7.68
C PRO A 15 4.48 17.09 7.01
N VAL A 16 3.49 17.91 7.42
CA VAL A 16 3.34 19.30 6.94
C VAL A 16 4.17 20.25 7.79
N ASP A 17 5.01 21.06 7.14
CA ASP A 17 5.83 22.11 7.76
C ASP A 17 6.70 21.61 8.94
N LYS A 18 7.03 20.31 8.93
CA LYS A 18 7.90 19.64 9.89
C LYS A 18 8.84 18.67 9.16
N PRO A 19 10.06 18.43 9.67
CA PRO A 19 11.00 17.54 9.03
C PRO A 19 10.49 16.09 9.05
N ASP A 20 10.73 15.37 7.96
CA ASP A 20 10.63 13.91 7.95
C ASP A 20 11.87 13.26 8.58
N LEU A 21 11.97 11.93 8.46
CA LEU A 21 13.11 11.17 8.98
C LEU A 21 14.46 11.52 8.33
N ASN A 22 14.44 12.19 7.16
CA ASN A 22 15.61 12.67 6.44
C ASN A 22 15.87 14.18 6.66
N GLY A 23 15.07 14.84 7.50
CA GLY A 23 15.18 16.28 7.75
C GLY A 23 14.55 17.17 6.68
N VAL A 24 13.87 16.59 5.69
CA VAL A 24 13.22 17.34 4.60
C VAL A 24 11.89 17.90 5.07
N ILE A 25 11.65 19.18 4.79
CA ILE A 25 10.42 19.88 5.18
C ILE A 25 9.58 20.13 3.93
N TYR A 26 8.34 19.63 3.94
CA TYR A 26 7.38 19.79 2.85
C TYR A 26 6.41 20.94 3.16
N SER A 27 6.28 21.89 2.23
CA SER A 27 5.28 22.94 2.38
C SER A 27 3.88 22.42 2.06
N LYS A 28 2.89 22.95 2.77
CA LYS A 28 1.47 22.64 2.53
C LYS A 28 1.04 22.85 1.07
N GLU A 29 1.54 23.92 0.44
CA GLU A 29 1.25 24.23 -0.96
C GLU A 29 1.83 23.19 -1.92
N ALA A 30 3.07 22.76 -1.69
CA ALA A 30 3.70 21.72 -2.51
C ALA A 30 2.91 20.42 -2.43
N ILE A 31 2.47 20.02 -1.23
CA ILE A 31 1.65 18.83 -1.01
C ILE A 31 0.33 18.94 -1.80
N ARG A 32 -0.41 20.05 -1.64
CA ARG A 32 -1.68 20.26 -2.36
C ARG A 32 -1.51 20.22 -3.87
N ASN A 33 -0.42 20.79 -4.38
CA ASN A 33 -0.14 20.79 -5.82
C ASN A 33 0.21 19.39 -6.34
N ALA A 34 0.97 18.60 -5.59
CA ALA A 34 1.37 17.25 -5.98
C ALA A 34 0.18 16.29 -6.12
N TYR A 35 -0.82 16.39 -5.26
CA TYR A 35 -1.92 15.42 -5.18
C TYR A 35 -3.20 15.78 -5.96
N LYS A 36 -3.23 16.84 -6.78
CA LYS A 36 -4.47 17.30 -7.44
C LYS A 36 -5.14 16.26 -8.35
N ASN A 37 -4.37 15.38 -9.00
CA ASN A 37 -4.87 14.45 -10.01
C ASN A 37 -4.07 13.12 -10.04
N VAL A 38 -3.64 12.63 -8.88
CA VAL A 38 -2.83 11.41 -8.81
C VAL A 38 -3.71 10.18 -9.02
N LYS A 39 -3.50 9.49 -10.13
CA LYS A 39 -4.21 8.27 -10.51
C LYS A 39 -3.29 7.34 -11.29
N ASN A 40 -3.56 6.04 -11.21
CA ASN A 40 -2.83 4.99 -11.93
C ASN A 40 -1.30 5.05 -11.73
N ILE A 41 -0.85 5.23 -10.48
CA ILE A 41 0.57 5.23 -10.13
C ILE A 41 0.98 3.89 -9.53
N PRO A 42 2.25 3.47 -9.65
CA PRO A 42 2.73 2.24 -9.03
C PRO A 42 2.55 2.21 -7.51
N ILE A 43 2.20 1.03 -6.98
CA ILE A 43 2.47 0.67 -5.58
C ILE A 43 3.79 -0.07 -5.58
N GLU A 44 4.76 0.39 -4.78
CA GLU A 44 6.14 -0.07 -4.90
C GLU A 44 6.71 -0.60 -3.59
N ILE A 45 7.65 -1.54 -3.70
CA ILE A 45 8.52 -1.98 -2.61
C ILE A 45 9.97 -1.56 -2.90
N PRO A 46 10.65 -0.84 -1.99
CA PRO A 46 12.06 -0.54 -2.16
C PRO A 46 12.92 -1.81 -1.98
N ASN A 47 13.99 -1.96 -2.76
CA ASN A 47 15.04 -2.94 -2.51
C ASN A 47 16.19 -2.35 -1.70
N ASN A 48 17.17 -3.20 -1.37
CA ASN A 48 18.36 -2.79 -0.62
C ASN A 48 19.29 -1.84 -1.40
N ASP A 49 19.12 -1.76 -2.73
CA ASP A 49 19.90 -0.89 -3.62
C ASP A 49 19.24 0.49 -3.80
N GLY A 50 18.09 0.74 -3.16
CA GLY A 50 17.34 1.99 -3.25
C GLY A 50 16.45 2.10 -4.49
N GLU A 51 16.29 1.01 -5.25
CA GLU A 51 15.37 0.92 -6.38
C GLU A 51 13.97 0.55 -5.90
N PHE A 52 12.95 0.99 -6.63
CA PHE A 52 11.55 0.72 -6.34
C PHE A 52 10.97 -0.26 -7.35
N PHE A 53 10.37 -1.35 -6.86
CA PHE A 53 9.75 -2.38 -7.70
C PHE A 53 8.23 -2.27 -7.63
N PRO A 54 7.53 -2.13 -8.78
CA PRO A 54 6.08 -2.09 -8.80
C PRO A 54 5.50 -3.47 -8.44
N ILE A 55 4.69 -3.50 -7.39
CA ILE A 55 3.94 -4.69 -6.92
C ILE A 55 2.44 -4.53 -7.15
N GLY A 56 2.02 -3.44 -7.79
CA GLY A 56 0.63 -3.09 -7.94
C GLY A 56 0.42 -1.69 -8.52
N VAL A 57 -0.83 -1.26 -8.54
CA VAL A 57 -1.24 0.06 -9.02
C VAL A 57 -2.23 0.70 -8.04
N ALA A 58 -1.94 1.93 -7.62
CA ALA A 58 -2.90 2.80 -6.96
C ALA A 58 -3.75 3.45 -8.04
N GLN A 59 -5.02 3.08 -8.09
CA GLN A 59 -5.95 3.52 -9.13
C GLN A 59 -6.39 4.97 -8.86
N GLU A 60 -6.68 5.28 -7.60
CA GLU A 60 -7.07 6.62 -7.17
C GLU A 60 -6.38 6.99 -5.87
N VAL A 61 -5.89 8.23 -5.80
CA VAL A 61 -5.28 8.82 -4.60
C VAL A 61 -5.91 10.18 -4.35
N GLU A 62 -6.38 10.38 -3.13
CA GLU A 62 -6.96 11.63 -2.66
C GLU A 62 -6.16 12.17 -1.48
N LEU A 63 -5.98 13.48 -1.45
CA LEU A 63 -5.41 14.19 -0.31
C LEU A 63 -6.54 14.64 0.63
N ILE A 64 -6.49 14.19 1.87
CA ILE A 64 -7.41 14.61 2.93
C ILE A 64 -6.69 15.56 3.87
N GLU A 65 -7.38 16.63 4.24
CA GLU A 65 -6.94 17.61 5.24
C GLU A 65 -8.05 17.74 6.30
N ASP A 66 -7.76 17.29 7.51
CA ASP A 66 -8.68 17.36 8.65
C ASP A 66 -7.98 17.89 9.91
N GLU A 67 -8.68 17.88 11.05
CA GLU A 67 -8.16 18.36 12.34
C GLU A 67 -6.91 17.60 12.83
N ASN A 68 -6.68 16.38 12.35
CA ASN A 68 -5.53 15.55 12.69
C ASN A 68 -4.35 15.75 11.71
N GLY A 69 -4.49 16.63 10.71
CA GLY A 69 -3.45 17.01 9.76
C GLY A 69 -3.78 16.59 8.33
N MET A 70 -2.73 16.31 7.55
CA MET A 70 -2.85 15.91 6.14
C MET A 70 -2.39 14.47 5.94
N TYR A 71 -3.15 13.72 5.16
CA TYR A 71 -2.80 12.38 4.73
C TYR A 71 -3.35 12.12 3.34
N ILE A 72 -2.75 11.15 2.64
CA ILE A 72 -3.35 10.62 1.42
C ILE A 72 -4.08 9.33 1.72
N THR A 73 -5.19 9.12 1.03
CA THR A 73 -5.93 7.87 1.02
C THR A 73 -6.18 7.44 -0.41
N GLY A 74 -6.39 6.15 -0.64
CA GLY A 74 -6.61 5.65 -1.99
C GLY A 74 -7.01 4.20 -2.04
N ILE A 75 -7.40 3.77 -3.24
CA ILE A 75 -7.70 2.39 -3.58
C ILE A 75 -6.66 1.93 -4.60
N GLY A 76 -6.19 0.71 -4.46
CA GLY A 76 -5.29 0.08 -5.41
C GLY A 76 -5.42 -1.42 -5.46
N LEU A 77 -4.63 -1.99 -6.36
CA LEU A 77 -4.53 -3.42 -6.58
C LEU A 77 -3.08 -3.85 -6.41
N VAL A 78 -2.83 -4.82 -5.53
CA VAL A 78 -1.54 -5.52 -5.42
C VAL A 78 -1.62 -6.80 -6.25
N TRP A 79 -0.62 -7.02 -7.11
CA TRP A 79 -0.60 -8.16 -8.03
C TRP A 79 -0.27 -9.47 -7.31
N HIS A 80 -1.00 -10.53 -7.69
CA HIS A 80 -0.68 -11.93 -7.36
C HIS A 80 -0.35 -12.24 -5.89
N GLY A 81 -1.06 -11.61 -4.95
CA GLY A 81 -0.88 -11.84 -3.53
C GLY A 81 -1.72 -13.01 -2.96
N GLY A 82 -1.61 -13.22 -1.66
CA GLY A 82 -2.47 -14.17 -0.95
C GLY A 82 -2.24 -14.15 0.55
N THR A 83 -2.82 -15.13 1.22
CA THR A 83 -2.53 -15.41 2.62
C THR A 83 -1.49 -16.53 2.71
N GLU A 84 -0.59 -16.45 3.69
CA GLU A 84 0.23 -17.58 4.13
C GLU A 84 -0.51 -18.30 5.26
N GLU A 85 -0.66 -19.61 5.15
CA GLU A 85 -1.74 -20.32 5.83
C GLU A 85 -1.24 -21.67 6.35
N SER A 86 -1.57 -21.99 7.60
CA SER A 86 -1.48 -23.37 8.11
C SER A 86 -2.87 -23.99 8.07
N VAL A 87 -2.98 -25.20 7.51
CA VAL A 87 -4.28 -25.85 7.25
C VAL A 87 -4.32 -27.26 7.83
N GLU A 88 -5.49 -27.65 8.33
CA GLU A 88 -5.82 -29.04 8.64
C GLU A 88 -6.80 -29.55 7.58
N ILE A 89 -6.53 -30.75 7.05
CA ILE A 89 -7.32 -31.35 5.98
C ILE A 89 -7.85 -32.70 6.45
N GLU A 90 -9.17 -32.86 6.41
CA GLU A 90 -9.87 -34.12 6.68
C GLU A 90 -10.78 -34.43 5.50
N ASP A 91 -10.77 -35.69 5.03
CA ASP A 91 -11.55 -36.14 3.86
C ASP A 91 -11.41 -35.25 2.62
N GLY A 92 -10.19 -34.73 2.38
CA GLY A 92 -9.87 -33.86 1.25
C GLY A 92 -10.43 -32.44 1.35
N LYS A 93 -10.95 -32.05 2.53
CA LYS A 93 -11.47 -30.70 2.80
C LYS A 93 -10.64 -30.02 3.88
N VAL A 94 -10.37 -28.73 3.70
CA VAL A 94 -9.79 -27.91 4.75
C VAL A 94 -10.85 -27.74 5.85
N THR A 95 -10.58 -28.24 7.05
CA THR A 95 -11.49 -28.18 8.21
C THR A 95 -11.08 -27.10 9.21
N SER A 96 -9.79 -26.74 9.22
CA SER A 96 -9.24 -25.67 10.04
C SER A 96 -8.18 -24.89 9.27
N PHE A 97 -8.05 -23.61 9.62
CA PHE A 97 -7.19 -22.68 8.91
C PHE A 97 -6.69 -21.56 9.83
N LYS A 98 -5.39 -21.30 9.81
CA LYS A 98 -4.73 -20.18 10.49
C LYS A 98 -3.99 -19.31 9.47
N VAL A 99 -4.34 -18.04 9.40
CA VAL A 99 -3.57 -17.03 8.65
C VAL A 99 -2.32 -16.68 9.44
N ASN A 100 -1.15 -16.91 8.86
CA ASN A 100 0.14 -16.54 9.43
C ASN A 100 0.65 -15.20 8.84
N GLY A 101 0.26 -14.88 7.61
CA GLY A 101 0.71 -13.66 6.94
C GLY A 101 -0.12 -13.29 5.71
N ILE A 102 0.12 -12.09 5.21
CA ILE A 102 -0.34 -11.62 3.90
C ILE A 102 0.90 -11.59 3.00
N GLY A 103 0.91 -12.45 1.99
CA GLY A 103 1.97 -12.52 0.98
C GLY A 103 1.68 -11.57 -0.17
N ILE A 104 2.68 -10.78 -0.54
CA ILE A 104 2.69 -9.96 -1.76
C ILE A 104 3.78 -10.55 -2.65
N ALA A 105 3.41 -11.01 -3.85
CA ALA A 105 4.39 -11.49 -4.81
C ALA A 105 5.21 -10.30 -5.33
N LYS A 106 6.54 -10.46 -5.34
CA LYS A 106 7.44 -9.45 -5.93
C LYS A 106 7.62 -9.67 -7.43
N GLU A 107 7.33 -10.88 -7.93
CA GLU A 107 7.34 -11.35 -9.32
C GLU A 107 6.81 -12.78 -9.39
#